data_AF-G3SRC0-F1
#
_entry.id   AF-G3SRC0-F1
#
_cell.length_a   1.000
_cell.length_b   1.000
_cell.length_c   1.000
_cell.angle_alpha   90.00
_cell.angle_beta   90.00
_cell.angle_gamma   90.00
#
_symmetry.space_group_name_H-M   'P 1'
#
loop_
_entity.id
_entity.type
_entity.pdbx_description
1 polymer ?
#
loop_
_entity_poly.entity_id
_entity_poly.type
_entity_poly.pdbx_seq_one_letter_code
_entity_poly.pdbx_strand_id
1 'polypeptide(L)'
;SPSRPVAAPPAIAGKRPREPTIRSQEDPDPGAESLYEKNPDSHGYDKDPVVDLWNMRVVFFFGFSIVLVLGSTFVAYLPDYRMHEWARREAERLVKYREANGFPIMESNCFDPSKIQLPEEE
;
A
#
# COMPACT_ATOMS: atom_id res chain seq x y z
N SER A 1 -89.99 -6.00 -21.76
CA SER A 1 -88.95 -5.96 -22.81
C SER A 1 -87.60 -6.25 -22.19
N PRO A 2 -86.94 -7.39 -22.53
CA PRO A 2 -85.74 -7.81 -21.84
C PRO A 2 -84.49 -7.11 -22.39
N SER A 3 -83.59 -6.78 -21.47
CA SER A 3 -82.28 -6.16 -21.67
C SER A 3 -81.32 -7.08 -22.42
N ARG A 4 -80.67 -6.56 -23.47
CA ARG A 4 -79.66 -7.27 -24.26
C ARG A 4 -78.31 -7.26 -23.53
N PRO A 5 -77.72 -8.41 -23.15
CA PRO A 5 -76.40 -8.42 -22.55
C PRO A 5 -75.33 -8.20 -23.63
N VAL A 6 -74.42 -7.25 -23.40
CA VAL A 6 -73.21 -7.04 -24.19
C VAL A 6 -72.18 -8.08 -23.75
N ALA A 7 -71.83 -9.00 -24.64
CA ALA A 7 -70.80 -10.00 -24.39
C ALA A 7 -69.42 -9.34 -24.37
N ALA A 8 -68.67 -9.51 -23.27
CA ALA A 8 -67.25 -9.19 -23.20
C ALA A 8 -66.43 -10.34 -23.85
N PRO A 9 -65.39 -10.04 -24.65
CA PRO A 9 -64.52 -11.08 -25.20
C PRO A 9 -63.68 -11.74 -24.09
N PRO A 10 -63.34 -13.04 -24.24
CA PRO A 10 -62.66 -13.79 -23.21
C PRO A 10 -61.22 -13.29 -23.03
N ALA A 11 -60.81 -13.11 -21.78
CA ALA A 11 -59.42 -12.86 -21.43
C ALA A 11 -58.59 -14.12 -21.73
N ILE A 12 -57.99 -14.17 -22.91
CA ILE A 12 -56.94 -15.15 -23.20
C ILE A 12 -55.71 -14.74 -22.39
N ALA A 13 -55.53 -15.37 -21.23
CA ALA A 13 -54.29 -15.34 -20.47
C ALA A 13 -53.20 -16.14 -21.22
N GLY A 14 -52.78 -15.62 -22.37
CA GLY A 14 -51.59 -16.08 -23.05
C GLY A 14 -50.37 -15.65 -22.25
N LYS A 15 -49.59 -16.62 -21.75
CA LYS A 15 -48.27 -16.34 -21.19
C LYS A 15 -47.46 -15.64 -22.29
N ARG A 16 -47.13 -14.35 -22.11
CA ARG A 16 -46.25 -13.63 -23.04
C ARG A 16 -44.95 -14.44 -23.18
N PRO A 17 -44.48 -14.74 -24.40
CA PRO A 17 -43.14 -15.28 -24.59
C PRO A 17 -42.15 -14.32 -23.94
N ARG A 18 -41.23 -14.83 -23.12
CA ARG A 18 -40.13 -14.02 -22.59
C ARG A 18 -39.34 -13.53 -23.80
N GLU A 19 -39.21 -12.21 -23.96
CA GLU A 19 -38.32 -11.61 -24.96
C GLU A 19 -36.94 -12.25 -24.81
N PRO A 20 -36.29 -12.64 -25.92
CA PRO A 20 -34.94 -13.19 -25.86
C PRO A 20 -34.03 -12.08 -25.32
N THR A 21 -33.57 -12.24 -24.09
CA THR A 21 -32.52 -11.38 -23.53
C THR A 21 -31.33 -11.47 -24.48
N ILE A 22 -31.01 -10.37 -25.16
CA ILE A 22 -29.87 -10.29 -26.06
C ILE A 22 -28.63 -10.63 -25.22
N ARG A 23 -27.95 -11.74 -25.55
CA ARG A 23 -26.65 -12.07 -24.98
C ARG A 23 -25.70 -10.94 -25.37
N SER A 24 -25.01 -10.35 -24.38
CA SER A 24 -24.03 -9.27 -24.59
C SER A 24 -23.16 -9.58 -25.81
N GLN A 25 -23.06 -8.63 -26.74
CA GLN A 25 -22.18 -8.72 -27.91
C GLN A 25 -20.74 -8.44 -27.46
N GLU A 26 -20.24 -9.29 -26.59
CA GLU A 26 -18.85 -9.26 -26.14
C GLU A 26 -18.07 -10.22 -27.02
N ASP A 27 -16.91 -9.76 -27.50
CA ASP A 27 -15.98 -10.64 -28.19
C ASP A 27 -15.64 -11.82 -27.27
N PRO A 28 -15.52 -13.05 -27.80
CA PRO A 28 -15.17 -14.20 -26.99
C PRO A 28 -13.83 -13.94 -26.28
N ASP A 29 -13.74 -14.29 -24.99
CA ASP A 29 -12.52 -14.12 -24.21
C ASP A 29 -11.32 -14.66 -24.98
N PRO A 30 -10.28 -13.84 -25.22
CA PRO A 30 -9.08 -14.33 -25.87
C PRO A 30 -8.48 -15.42 -24.98
N GLY A 31 -8.29 -16.60 -25.56
CA GLY A 31 -7.69 -17.73 -24.85
C GLY A 31 -6.32 -17.36 -24.28
N ALA A 32 -5.93 -17.99 -23.18
CA ALA A 32 -4.62 -17.76 -22.57
C ALA A 32 -3.50 -18.04 -23.58
N GLU A 33 -2.75 -17.00 -23.96
CA GLU A 33 -1.59 -17.15 -24.85
C GLU A 33 -0.34 -17.46 -24.04
N SER A 34 0.33 -18.56 -24.35
CA SER A 34 1.65 -18.86 -23.82
C SER A 34 2.72 -18.06 -24.56
N LEU A 35 3.44 -17.17 -23.86
CA LEU A 35 4.53 -16.37 -24.44
C LEU A 35 5.70 -17.23 -24.93
N TYR A 36 5.95 -18.35 -24.22
CA TYR A 36 7.06 -19.26 -24.46
C TYR A 36 6.90 -20.15 -25.70
N GLU A 37 5.67 -20.29 -26.22
CA GLU A 37 5.42 -21.01 -27.48
C GLU A 37 5.96 -20.23 -28.69
N LYS A 38 5.91 -18.89 -28.63
CA LYS A 38 6.36 -18.01 -29.72
C LYS A 38 7.85 -17.67 -29.57
N ASN A 39 8.31 -17.43 -28.34
CA ASN A 39 9.70 -17.12 -28.02
C ASN A 39 10.13 -17.91 -26.76
N PRO A 40 10.92 -18.99 -26.90
CA PRO A 40 11.37 -19.78 -25.74
C PRO A 40 12.27 -18.97 -24.80
N ASP A 41 12.96 -17.96 -25.33
CA ASP A 41 13.85 -17.06 -24.58
C ASP A 41 13.13 -15.82 -24.02
N SER A 42 11.79 -15.87 -23.94
CA SER A 42 11.01 -14.76 -23.38
C SER A 42 11.27 -14.62 -21.88
N HIS A 43 11.35 -13.37 -21.46
CA HIS A 43 11.57 -12.92 -20.10
C HIS A 43 10.26 -12.53 -19.40
N GLY A 44 9.13 -12.61 -20.12
CA GLY A 44 7.79 -12.44 -19.56
C GLY A 44 7.35 -10.98 -19.38
N TYR A 45 8.05 -10.00 -19.94
CA TYR A 45 7.62 -8.61 -19.94
C TYR A 45 6.80 -8.25 -21.18
N ASP A 46 7.27 -8.67 -22.36
CA ASP A 46 6.62 -8.33 -23.63
C ASP A 46 6.69 -9.50 -24.63
N LYS A 47 5.79 -9.49 -25.62
CA LYS A 47 5.83 -10.40 -26.79
C LYS A 47 6.98 -10.02 -27.73
N ASP A 48 7.32 -8.73 -27.81
CA ASP A 48 8.41 -8.23 -28.64
C ASP A 48 9.78 -8.49 -27.99
N PRO A 49 10.66 -9.31 -28.60
CA PRO A 49 11.89 -9.77 -27.96
C PRO A 49 12.88 -8.63 -27.64
N VAL A 50 12.87 -7.55 -28.42
CA VAL A 50 13.73 -6.39 -28.19
C VAL A 50 13.27 -5.60 -26.96
N VAL A 51 11.95 -5.41 -26.83
CA VAL A 51 11.35 -4.68 -25.70
C VAL A 51 11.49 -5.50 -24.43
N ASP A 52 11.22 -6.80 -24.51
CA ASP A 52 11.34 -7.76 -23.41
C ASP A 52 12.76 -7.79 -22.80
N LEU A 53 13.79 -7.84 -23.66
CA LEU A 53 15.21 -7.77 -23.24
C LEU A 53 15.58 -6.42 -22.61
N TRP A 54 15.12 -5.31 -23.19
CA TRP A 54 15.39 -3.99 -22.63
C TRP A 54 14.70 -3.79 -21.29
N ASN A 55 13.47 -4.27 -21.15
CA ASN A 55 12.70 -4.11 -19.92
C ASN A 55 13.34 -4.90 -18.76
N MET A 56 13.77 -6.13 -19.02
CA MET A 56 14.62 -6.91 -18.10
C MET A 56 15.84 -6.11 -17.63
N ARG A 57 16.63 -5.58 -18.56
CA ARG A 57 17.86 -4.83 -18.22
C ARG A 57 17.57 -3.59 -17.39
N VAL A 58 16.54 -2.83 -17.75
CA VAL A 58 16.14 -1.60 -17.04
C VAL A 58 15.67 -1.93 -15.64
N VAL A 59 14.79 -2.93 -15.47
CA VAL A 59 14.27 -3.33 -14.14
C VAL A 59 15.42 -3.85 -13.27
N PHE A 60 16.28 -4.71 -13.80
CA PHE A 60 17.39 -5.25 -13.02
C PHE A 60 18.42 -4.17 -12.64
N PHE A 61 18.77 -3.30 -13.58
CA PHE A 61 19.73 -2.23 -13.33
C PHE A 61 19.16 -1.19 -12.35
N PHE A 62 18.01 -0.58 -12.65
CA PHE A 62 17.47 0.45 -11.77
C PHE A 62 16.93 -0.11 -10.46
N GLY A 63 16.26 -1.26 -10.47
CA GLY A 63 15.68 -1.86 -9.28
C GLY A 63 16.74 -2.45 -8.35
N PHE A 64 17.59 -3.35 -8.85
CA PHE A 64 18.58 -4.01 -8.00
C PHE A 64 19.86 -3.21 -7.86
N SER A 65 20.47 -2.80 -8.98
CA SER A 65 21.80 -2.17 -8.88
C SER A 65 21.74 -0.74 -8.35
N ILE A 66 20.70 0.03 -8.66
CA ILE A 66 20.58 1.42 -8.19
C ILE A 66 19.76 1.47 -6.91
N VAL A 67 18.48 1.08 -6.92
CA VAL A 67 17.59 1.28 -5.77
C VAL A 67 18.01 0.41 -4.58
N LEU A 68 18.28 -0.89 -4.78
CA LEU A 68 18.68 -1.74 -3.65
C LEU A 68 20.10 -1.43 -3.15
N VAL A 69 21.11 -1.35 -4.03
CA VAL A 69 22.48 -1.10 -3.57
C VAL A 69 22.65 0.34 -3.09
N LEU A 70 22.34 1.34 -3.92
CA LEU A 70 22.52 2.74 -3.49
C LEU A 70 21.54 3.10 -2.37
N GLY A 71 20.29 2.62 -2.42
CA GLY A 71 19.33 2.86 -1.34
C GLY A 71 19.77 2.26 -0.01
N SER A 72 20.30 1.02 -0.01
CA SER A 72 20.82 0.42 1.23
C SER A 72 22.06 1.14 1.74
N THR A 73 23.00 1.53 0.87
CA THR A 73 24.16 2.33 1.28
C THR A 73 23.73 3.70 1.83
N PHE A 74 22.73 4.34 1.21
CA PHE A 74 22.20 5.60 1.68
C PHE A 74 21.66 5.47 3.10
N VAL A 75 20.80 4.47 3.35
CA VAL A 75 20.25 4.22 4.70
C VAL A 75 21.35 3.87 5.71
N ALA A 76 22.35 3.06 5.31
CA ALA A 76 23.44 2.64 6.18
C ALA A 76 24.35 3.81 6.63
N TYR A 77 24.51 4.82 5.78
CA TYR A 77 25.34 5.99 6.05
C TYR A 77 24.52 7.26 6.34
N LEU A 78 23.22 7.13 6.64
CA LEU A 78 22.42 8.26 7.10
C LEU A 78 23.06 8.87 8.35
N PRO A 79 23.31 10.19 8.37
CA PRO A 79 23.90 10.84 9.54
C PRO A 79 22.97 10.69 10.74
N ASP A 80 23.54 10.26 11.87
CA ASP A 80 22.92 9.96 13.18
C ASP A 80 21.38 10.00 13.15
N TYR A 81 20.80 8.93 12.61
CA TYR A 81 19.36 8.84 12.43
C TYR A 81 18.67 9.02 13.78
N ARG A 82 17.85 10.08 13.91
CA ARG A 82 17.15 10.46 15.15
C ARG A 82 18.05 10.79 16.35
N MET A 83 19.30 11.19 16.14
CA MET A 83 20.22 11.61 17.22
C MET A 83 20.51 10.50 18.25
N HIS A 84 20.49 9.23 17.84
CA HIS A 84 20.74 8.09 18.72
C HIS A 84 22.17 8.08 19.26
N GLU A 85 23.16 8.32 18.40
CA GLU A 85 24.57 8.33 18.81
C GLU A 85 24.89 9.56 19.66
N TRP A 86 24.29 10.71 19.32
CA TRP A 86 24.36 11.91 20.14
C TRP A 86 23.76 11.66 21.53
N ALA A 87 22.54 11.10 21.61
CA ALA A 87 21.88 10.84 22.88
C ALA A 87 22.69 9.88 23.76
N ARG A 88 23.31 8.85 23.18
CA ARG A 88 24.23 7.96 23.89
C ARG A 88 25.44 8.72 24.45
N ARG A 89 26.12 9.51 23.63
CA ARG A 89 27.29 10.31 24.05
C ARG A 89 26.94 11.34 25.12
N GLU A 90 25.76 11.96 25.01
CA GLU A 90 25.28 12.93 25.99
C GLU A 90 24.95 12.25 27.32
N ALA A 91 24.29 11.09 27.28
CA ALA A 91 23.99 10.29 28.47
C ALA A 91 25.28 9.85 29.19
N GLU A 92 26.27 9.33 28.46
CA GLU A 92 27.57 8.94 29.02
C GLU A 92 28.30 10.12 29.68
N ARG A 93 28.23 11.32 29.08
CA ARG A 93 28.79 12.54 29.67
C ARG A 93 28.08 12.90 30.97
N LEU A 94 26.76 12.89 30.98
CA LEU A 94 25.95 13.26 32.14
C LEU A 94 26.11 12.27 33.30
N VAL A 95 26.18 10.97 33.02
CA VAL A 95 26.41 9.93 34.05
C VAL A 95 27.76 10.17 34.73
N LYS A 96 28.84 10.33 33.95
CA LYS A 96 30.18 10.62 34.52
C LYS A 96 30.21 11.88 35.38
N TYR A 97 29.53 12.94 34.94
CA TYR A 97 29.42 14.18 35.70
C TYR A 97 28.67 13.98 37.03
N ARG A 98 27.55 13.25 37.03
CA ARG A 98 26.75 13.01 38.23
C ARG A 98 27.48 12.09 39.22
N GLU A 99 28.11 11.03 38.75
CA GLU A 99 28.92 10.13 39.57
C GLU A 99 30.08 10.85 40.24
N ALA A 100 30.80 11.71 39.51
CA ALA A 100 31.91 12.50 40.05
C ALA A 100 31.48 13.49 41.14
N ASN A 101 30.26 14.03 41.04
CA ASN A 101 29.70 14.95 42.03
C ASN A 101 28.88 14.25 43.13
N GLY A 102 28.73 12.92 43.08
CA GLY A 102 27.94 12.14 44.04
C GLY A 102 26.41 12.35 43.94
N PHE A 103 25.90 12.87 42.82
CA PHE A 103 24.46 13.03 42.60
C PHE A 103 23.80 11.72 42.13
N PRO A 104 22.50 11.51 42.41
CA PRO A 104 21.76 10.37 41.85
C PRO A 104 21.76 10.42 40.31
N ILE A 105 21.80 9.25 39.67
CA ILE A 105 21.91 9.14 38.19
C ILE A 105 20.75 9.81 37.47
N MET A 106 19.55 9.81 38.04
CA MET A 106 18.38 10.51 37.52
C MET A 106 17.61 11.11 38.69
N GLU A 107 17.18 12.37 38.54
CA GLU A 107 16.26 13.01 39.48
C GLU A 107 14.82 12.58 39.14
N SER A 108 13.99 12.36 40.16
CA SER A 108 12.58 11.99 39.98
C SER A 108 11.76 13.12 39.35
N ASN A 109 12.09 14.36 39.70
CA ASN A 109 11.43 15.55 39.18
C ASN A 109 12.29 16.14 38.07
N CYS A 110 11.84 16.03 36.82
CA CYS A 110 12.51 16.67 35.68
C CYS A 110 12.42 18.21 35.76
N PHE A 111 11.36 18.70 36.38
CA PHE A 111 11.12 20.12 36.60
C PHE A 111 11.44 20.49 38.05
N ASP A 112 12.06 21.65 38.21
CA ASP A 112 12.28 22.24 39.51
C ASP A 112 10.91 22.63 40.12
N PRO A 113 10.51 22.03 41.26
CA PRO A 113 9.20 22.28 41.87
C PRO A 113 9.02 23.75 42.25
N SER A 114 10.10 24.50 42.45
CA SER A 114 10.02 25.93 42.75
C SER A 114 9.52 26.77 41.56
N LYS A 115 9.58 26.23 40.33
CA LYS A 115 9.10 26.87 39.10
C LYS A 115 7.67 26.50 38.75
N ILE A 116 7.05 25.58 39.50
CA ILE A 116 5.69 25.11 39.27
C ILE A 116 4.76 25.82 40.24
N GLN A 117 3.83 26.62 39.72
CA GLN A 117 2.75 27.19 40.51
C GLN A 117 1.59 26.19 40.50
N LEU A 118 1.26 25.66 41.67
CA LEU A 118 0.08 24.81 41.85
C LEU A 118 -1.14 25.71 42.07
N PRO A 119 -2.30 25.41 41.45
CA PRO A 119 -3.54 26.09 41.80
C PRO A 119 -3.90 25.79 43.27
N GLU A 120 -4.46 26.78 43.97
CA GLU A 120 -5.01 26.57 45.32
C GLU A 120 -6.25 25.66 45.22
N GLU A 121 -6.40 24.72 46.16
CA GLU A 121 -7.63 23.92 46.27
C GLU A 121 -8.74 24.81 46.85
N GLU A 122 -9.86 24.93 46.14
CA GLU A 122 -11.08 25.62 46.58
C GLU A 122 -11.71 24.96 47.82
#